data_AF-A0AAV7JFM4-F1
#
_entry.id   AF-A0AAV7JFM4-F1
#
_cell.length_a   1.000
_cell.length_b   1.000
_cell.length_c   1.000
_cell.angle_alpha   90.00
_cell.angle_beta   90.00
_cell.angle_gamma   90.00
#
_symmetry.space_group_name_H-M   'P 1'
#
loop_
_entity.id
_entity.type
_entity.pdbx_description
1 polymer ?
#
loop_
_entity_poly.entity_id
_entity_poly.type
_entity_poly.pdbx_seq_one_letter_code
_entity_poly.pdbx_strand_id
1 'polypeptide(L)'
;MDIYSTDSVTDRDLPSLELWFQGCWIYDMCLSPDSHSLLEACSHGMLKILSVLPILFDNYLSDDVLETRDIDIKINLRSYGCPTCVVWWSARNGNNFGIIGFQKCTIVIVDMNNKEIQKVIELGSEYTPREFQLERKHHNSSTSLFISTTCNIHFWGLLETAEEQKLIGTLINGKYHGYS
;
A
#
# COMPACT_ATOMS: atom_id res chain seq x y z
N MET A 1 39.80 -21.48 23.20
CA MET A 1 39.17 -20.88 24.39
C MET A 1 39.98 -19.64 24.66
N ASP A 2 39.51 -18.41 24.52
CA ASP A 2 38.17 -17.81 24.53
C ASP A 2 38.43 -16.32 24.15
N ILE A 3 37.54 -15.45 23.68
CA ILE A 3 36.14 -15.40 23.25
C ILE A 3 36.09 -14.14 22.35
N TYR A 4 35.28 -14.15 21.31
CA TYR A 4 35.00 -12.96 20.49
C TYR A 4 34.52 -11.81 21.40
N SER A 5 35.21 -10.67 21.37
CA SER A 5 34.66 -9.41 21.88
C SER A 5 33.56 -8.98 20.92
N THR A 6 32.32 -9.35 21.22
CA THR A 6 31.15 -8.71 20.65
C THR A 6 31.01 -7.37 21.34
N ASP A 7 31.62 -6.34 20.78
CA ASP A 7 31.22 -4.97 21.10
C ASP A 7 29.73 -4.87 20.77
N SER A 8 28.92 -4.92 21.81
CA SER A 8 27.48 -4.77 21.74
C SER A 8 27.21 -3.37 21.22
N VAL A 9 26.75 -3.27 19.97
CA VAL A 9 26.11 -2.06 19.47
C VAL A 9 24.97 -1.75 20.44
N THR A 10 25.20 -0.78 21.32
CA THR A 10 24.15 -0.28 22.20
C THR A 10 23.11 0.42 21.33
N ASP A 11 21.84 0.14 21.55
CA ASP A 11 20.62 0.71 20.92
C ASP A 11 20.50 2.26 21.04
N ARG A 12 21.60 3.00 21.13
CA ARG A 12 21.60 4.43 21.49
C ARG A 12 21.73 5.40 20.32
N ASP A 13 21.98 4.92 19.10
CA ASP A 13 22.14 5.78 17.92
C ASP A 13 21.15 5.47 16.79
N LEU A 14 20.12 4.67 17.05
CA LEU A 14 18.99 4.61 16.12
C LEU A 14 18.15 5.86 16.35
N PRO A 15 17.96 6.74 15.33
CA PRO A 15 17.03 7.85 15.46
C PRO A 15 15.70 7.29 15.93
N SER A 16 15.17 7.83 17.03
CA SER A 16 13.98 7.30 17.69
C SER A 16 12.92 7.01 16.64
N LEU A 17 12.48 5.76 16.51
CA LEU A 17 11.44 5.32 15.58
C LEU A 17 10.19 6.22 15.63
N GLU A 18 9.96 6.92 16.76
CA GLU A 18 8.94 7.95 16.94
C GLU A 18 8.99 9.11 15.93
N LEU A 19 10.15 9.44 15.36
CA LEU A 19 10.30 10.52 14.37
C LEU A 19 9.82 10.11 12.97
N TRP A 20 9.99 8.84 12.61
CA TRP A 20 9.59 8.29 11.31
C TRP A 20 8.06 8.16 11.21
N PHE A 21 7.42 7.82 12.33
CA PHE A 21 5.98 7.59 12.41
C PHE A 21 5.26 8.76 13.07
N GLN A 22 5.29 9.94 12.43
CA GLN A 22 4.64 11.17 12.92
C GLN A 22 3.14 10.98 13.27
N GLY A 23 2.86 10.59 14.51
CA GLY A 23 1.56 10.65 15.18
C GLY A 23 0.44 9.75 14.64
N CYS A 24 0.72 8.81 13.73
CA CYS A 24 -0.30 7.93 13.17
C CYS A 24 0.20 6.49 13.04
N TRP A 25 -0.59 5.51 13.48
CA TRP A 25 -0.27 4.10 13.27
C TRP A 25 -0.31 3.77 11.78
N ILE A 26 0.69 3.05 11.29
CA ILE A 26 0.69 2.51 9.93
C ILE A 26 0.05 1.13 9.98
N TYR A 27 -0.95 0.91 9.13
CA TYR A 27 -1.63 -0.38 9.00
C TYR A 27 -0.99 -1.27 7.95
N ASP A 28 -0.55 -0.66 6.85
CA ASP A 28 0.16 -1.37 5.78
C ASP A 28 1.01 -0.39 4.97
N MET A 29 2.00 -0.91 4.25
CA MET A 29 2.90 -0.13 3.40
C MET A 29 3.37 -0.94 2.20
N CYS A 30 3.64 -0.26 1.08
CA CYS A 30 4.19 -0.89 -0.11
C CYS A 30 5.14 0.04 -0.86
N LEU A 31 6.19 -0.52 -1.47
CA LEU A 31 7.08 0.22 -2.35
C LEU A 31 6.43 0.45 -3.72
N SER A 32 6.78 1.58 -4.35
CA SER A 32 6.55 1.77 -5.78
C SER A 32 7.32 0.71 -6.59
N PRO A 33 6.88 0.37 -7.81
CA PRO A 33 7.55 -0.64 -8.63
C PRO A 33 9.01 -0.33 -8.98
N ASP A 34 9.39 0.94 -8.99
CA ASP A 34 10.78 1.40 -9.18
C ASP A 34 11.56 1.51 -7.86
N SER A 35 10.93 1.20 -6.72
CA SER A 35 11.50 1.28 -5.37
C SER A 35 11.97 2.67 -4.93
N HIS A 36 11.54 3.74 -5.61
CA HIS A 36 11.92 5.10 -5.25
C HIS A 36 10.97 5.75 -4.23
N SER A 37 9.75 5.23 -4.10
CA SER A 37 8.72 5.75 -3.21
C SER A 37 8.14 4.66 -2.30
N LEU A 38 7.74 5.06 -1.10
CA LEU A 38 7.00 4.24 -0.14
C LEU A 38 5.60 4.82 0.01
N LEU A 39 4.58 4.01 -0.23
CA LEU A 39 3.19 4.34 0.07
C LEU A 39 2.81 3.75 1.43
N GLU A 40 2.37 4.60 2.34
CA GLU A 40 1.91 4.22 3.68
C GLU A 40 0.41 4.42 3.79
N ALA A 41 -0.28 3.39 4.28
CA ALA A 41 -1.68 3.48 4.68
C ALA A 41 -1.77 3.61 6.19
N CYS A 42 -2.06 4.83 6.65
CA CYS A 42 -2.06 5.17 8.06
C CYS A 42 -3.47 5.16 8.68
N SER A 43 -3.50 5.17 10.01
CA SER A 43 -4.71 5.31 10.82
C SER A 43 -5.56 6.50 10.38
N HIS A 44 -6.87 6.35 10.58
CA HIS A 44 -7.87 7.32 10.12
C HIS A 44 -7.87 7.51 8.60
N GLY A 45 -7.45 6.52 7.81
CA GLY A 45 -7.54 6.58 6.35
C GLY A 45 -6.66 7.67 5.72
N MET A 46 -5.52 7.99 6.34
CA MET A 46 -4.54 8.90 5.72
C MET A 46 -3.57 8.09 4.86
N LEU A 47 -3.35 8.52 3.62
CA LEU A 47 -2.29 7.98 2.78
C LEU A 47 -1.12 8.95 2.73
N LYS A 48 0.10 8.42 2.85
CA LYS A 48 1.34 9.18 2.69
C LYS A 48 2.19 8.55 1.60
N ILE A 49 2.84 9.39 0.79
CA ILE A 49 3.90 8.96 -0.12
C ILE A 49 5.20 9.62 0.33
N LEU A 50 6.23 8.81 0.49
CA LEU A 50 7.55 9.19 0.97
C LEU A 50 8.60 8.81 -0.08
N SER A 51 9.64 9.62 -0.26
CA SER A 51 10.82 9.20 -1.01
C SER A 51 11.63 8.21 -0.16
N VAL A 52 12.11 7.12 -0.78
CA VAL A 52 12.92 6.09 -0.11
C VAL A 52 14.38 6.53 0.06
N LEU A 53 14.90 7.40 -0.81
CA LEU A 53 16.33 7.77 -0.77
C LEU A 53 16.74 8.44 0.55
N PRO A 54 16.01 9.43 1.08
CA PRO A 54 16.32 10.01 2.39
C PRO A 54 16.25 8.98 3.53
N ILE A 55 15.43 7.93 3.39
CA ILE A 55 15.29 6.85 4.38
C ILE A 55 16.56 5.98 4.43
N LEU A 56 17.16 5.69 3.28
CA LEU A 56 18.29 4.76 3.18
C LEU A 56 19.66 5.40 3.46
N PHE A 57 19.77 6.72 3.34
CA PHE A 57 21.04 7.43 3.46
C PHE A 57 21.00 8.40 4.66
N ASP A 58 21.11 7.85 5.87
CA ASP A 58 21.21 8.57 7.16
C ASP A 58 22.30 9.67 7.16
N ASN A 59 23.34 9.54 6.32
CA ASN A 59 24.46 10.49 6.26
C ASN A 59 24.13 11.88 5.68
N TYR A 60 22.89 12.11 5.22
CA TYR A 60 22.41 13.45 4.84
C TYR A 60 21.53 14.13 5.91
N LEU A 61 21.25 13.45 7.02
CA LEU A 61 20.45 13.98 8.13
C LEU A 61 21.37 14.59 9.20
N SER A 62 21.85 15.80 8.93
CA SER A 62 22.50 16.62 9.95
C SER A 62 21.47 17.14 10.96
N ASP A 63 21.13 16.38 12.01
CA ASP A 63 20.24 16.75 13.15
C ASP A 63 18.83 17.30 12.82
N ASP A 64 18.56 17.66 11.57
CA ASP A 64 17.30 18.10 11.01
C ASP A 64 16.65 16.85 10.44
N VAL A 65 16.05 16.11 11.38
CA VAL A 65 14.78 15.38 11.24
C VAL A 65 14.16 15.58 9.86
N LEU A 66 13.87 14.48 9.13
CA LEU A 66 12.99 14.47 7.95
C LEU A 66 11.83 15.46 8.16
N GLU A 67 11.99 16.68 7.66
CA GLU A 67 10.99 17.71 7.86
C GLU A 67 9.74 17.22 7.13
N THR A 68 8.55 17.62 7.58
CA THR A 68 7.26 17.35 6.93
C THR A 68 7.18 17.68 5.42
N ARG A 69 8.26 18.25 4.86
CA ARG A 69 8.50 18.57 3.45
C ARG A 69 8.82 17.35 2.58
N ASP A 70 9.24 16.22 3.17
CA ASP A 70 9.54 14.98 2.42
C ASP A 70 8.32 14.05 2.23
N ILE A 71 7.15 14.45 2.78
CA ILE A 71 5.87 13.80 2.53
C ILE A 71 5.20 14.47 1.34
N ASP A 72 5.25 13.81 0.19
CA ASP A 72 4.86 14.40 -1.09
C ASP A 72 3.32 14.47 -1.26
N ILE A 73 2.59 13.57 -0.59
CA ILE A 73 1.15 13.37 -0.78
C ILE A 73 0.47 13.05 0.54
N LYS A 74 -0.61 13.78 0.87
CA LYS A 74 -1.57 13.44 1.93
C LYS A 74 -2.97 13.36 1.32
N ILE A 75 -3.47 12.15 1.08
CA ILE A 75 -4.84 11.93 0.60
C ILE A 75 -5.69 11.48 1.79
N ASN A 76 -6.77 12.21 2.04
CA ASN A 76 -7.63 12.00 3.19
C ASN A 76 -8.82 11.10 2.81
N LEU A 77 -8.79 9.86 3.27
CA LEU A 77 -9.79 8.83 3.05
C LEU A 77 -10.54 8.46 4.34
N ARG A 78 -10.60 9.39 5.32
CA ARG A 78 -11.25 9.19 6.63
C ARG A 78 -12.67 8.63 6.55
N SER A 79 -13.44 9.00 5.52
CA SER A 79 -14.81 8.53 5.31
C SER A 79 -14.92 7.01 5.20
N TYR A 80 -13.89 6.35 4.66
CA TYR A 80 -13.85 4.90 4.42
C TYR A 80 -13.38 4.09 5.66
N GLY A 81 -12.90 4.77 6.71
CA GLY A 81 -12.46 4.14 7.96
C GLY A 81 -10.98 3.80 8.00
N CYS A 82 -10.60 2.79 8.79
CA CYS A 82 -9.21 2.36 8.89
C CYS A 82 -8.81 1.49 7.70
N PRO A 83 -7.65 1.74 7.08
CA PRO A 83 -7.13 0.88 6.05
C PRO A 83 -6.69 -0.46 6.64
N THR A 84 -6.70 -1.50 5.82
CA THR A 84 -6.31 -2.87 6.20
C THR A 84 -5.16 -3.40 5.36
N CYS A 85 -5.11 -3.03 4.08
CA CYS A 85 -4.04 -3.38 3.17
C CYS A 85 -3.87 -2.34 2.07
N VAL A 86 -2.68 -2.25 1.50
CA VAL A 86 -2.34 -1.35 0.41
C VAL A 86 -1.43 -2.01 -0.61
N VAL A 87 -1.60 -1.70 -1.89
CA VAL A 87 -0.64 -2.08 -2.93
C VAL A 87 -0.49 -0.98 -3.97
N TRP A 88 0.72 -0.86 -4.52
CA TRP A 88 1.03 0.06 -5.60
C TRP A 88 0.87 -0.64 -6.95
N TRP A 89 0.12 -0.02 -7.86
CA TRP A 89 -0.01 -0.49 -9.23
C TRP A 89 0.39 0.59 -10.22
N SER A 90 1.39 0.31 -11.06
CA SER A 90 1.70 1.12 -12.23
C SER A 90 1.01 0.54 -13.47
N ALA A 91 0.09 1.31 -14.03
CA ALA A 91 -0.56 0.99 -15.30
C ALA A 91 0.41 1.11 -16.48
N ARG A 92 0.05 0.51 -17.61
CA ARG A 92 0.93 0.48 -18.80
C ARG A 92 1.22 1.85 -19.40
N ASN A 93 0.28 2.78 -19.24
CA ASN A 93 0.42 4.16 -19.72
C ASN A 93 1.33 5.01 -18.81
N GLY A 94 1.93 4.43 -17.77
CA GLY A 94 2.80 5.12 -16.82
C GLY A 94 2.06 5.75 -15.64
N ASN A 95 0.73 5.67 -15.59
CA ASN A 95 -0.02 6.18 -14.44
C ASN A 95 0.18 5.28 -13.22
N ASN A 96 0.32 5.91 -12.05
CA ASN A 96 0.53 5.23 -10.78
C ASN A 96 -0.72 5.29 -9.92
N PHE A 97 -1.08 4.15 -9.33
CA PHE A 97 -2.27 4.02 -8.51
C PHE A 97 -1.92 3.38 -7.17
N GLY A 98 -2.49 3.94 -6.10
CA GLY A 98 -2.59 3.27 -4.81
C GLY A 98 -3.92 2.54 -4.74
N ILE A 99 -3.90 1.26 -4.36
CA ILE A 99 -5.10 0.44 -4.15
C ILE A 99 -5.17 0.13 -2.66
N ILE A 100 -6.24 0.56 -2.01
CA ILE A 100 -6.34 0.56 -0.54
C ILE A 100 -7.61 -0.18 -0.12
N GLY A 101 -7.45 -1.20 0.70
CA GLY A 101 -8.53 -1.91 1.35
C GLY A 101 -8.88 -1.27 2.69
N PHE A 102 -10.15 -1.23 3.02
CA PHE A 102 -10.66 -0.66 4.28
C PHE A 102 -11.50 -1.65 5.06
N GLN A 103 -11.51 -1.49 6.39
CA GLN A 103 -12.34 -2.29 7.31
C GLN A 103 -13.84 -2.22 7.01
N LYS A 104 -14.30 -1.16 6.32
CA LYS A 104 -15.70 -1.02 5.88
C LYS A 104 -16.02 -1.80 4.59
N CYS A 105 -15.28 -2.87 4.30
CA CYS A 105 -15.50 -3.72 3.13
C CYS A 105 -15.45 -2.96 1.79
N THR A 106 -14.57 -1.98 1.71
CA THR A 106 -14.40 -1.11 0.54
C THR A 106 -12.96 -1.18 0.06
N ILE A 107 -12.77 -1.10 -1.26
CA ILE A 107 -11.50 -0.84 -1.90
C ILE A 107 -11.57 0.53 -2.56
N VAL A 108 -10.57 1.36 -2.32
CA VAL A 108 -10.42 2.66 -2.98
C VAL A 108 -9.18 2.59 -3.87
N ILE A 109 -9.33 3.01 -5.12
CA ILE A 109 -8.24 3.16 -6.08
C ILE A 109 -8.02 4.66 -6.24
N VAL A 110 -6.79 5.08 -6.03
CA VAL A 110 -6.40 6.49 -6.01
C VAL A 110 -5.33 6.71 -7.06
N ASP A 111 -5.48 7.73 -7.90
CA ASP A 111 -4.45 8.18 -8.82
C ASP A 111 -3.39 8.96 -8.03
N MET A 112 -2.16 8.44 -8.02
CA MET A 112 -1.05 9.03 -7.26
C MET A 112 -0.45 10.25 -7.96
N ASN A 113 -0.62 10.37 -9.28
CA ASN A 113 -0.14 11.54 -10.03
C ASN A 113 -1.07 12.72 -9.80
N ASN A 114 -2.38 12.50 -9.91
CA ASN A 114 -3.40 13.54 -9.77
C ASN A 114 -3.87 13.75 -8.32
N LYS A 115 -3.54 12.83 -7.41
CA LYS A 115 -3.92 12.85 -5.98
C LYS A 115 -5.44 12.77 -5.77
N GLU A 116 -6.14 12.05 -6.64
CA GLU A 116 -7.60 11.94 -6.65
C GLU A 116 -8.10 10.50 -6.54
N ILE A 117 -9.28 10.31 -5.96
CA ILE A 117 -9.93 9.01 -5.93
C ILE A 117 -10.45 8.71 -7.34
N GLN A 118 -9.87 7.69 -7.97
CA GLN A 118 -10.29 7.24 -9.29
C GLN A 118 -11.51 6.33 -9.21
N LYS A 119 -11.54 5.43 -8.20
CA LYS A 119 -12.59 4.43 -8.09
C LYS A 119 -12.82 3.98 -6.65
N VAL A 120 -14.06 3.65 -6.35
CA VAL A 120 -14.48 3.00 -5.11
C VAL A 120 -15.21 1.71 -5.48
N ILE A 121 -14.86 0.61 -4.82
CA ILE A 121 -15.42 -0.72 -5.04
C ILE A 121 -15.92 -1.25 -3.70
N GLU A 122 -17.21 -1.52 -3.60
CA GLU A 122 -17.81 -2.15 -2.43
C GLU A 122 -17.81 -3.67 -2.63
N LEU A 123 -17.25 -4.41 -1.68
CA LEU A 123 -17.20 -5.88 -1.76
C LEU A 123 -18.46 -6.54 -1.20
N GLY A 124 -19.27 -5.82 -0.42
CA GLY A 124 -20.39 -6.33 0.38
C GLY A 124 -20.06 -6.31 1.87
N SER A 125 -21.07 -6.26 2.74
CA SER A 125 -20.95 -5.85 4.15
C SER A 125 -20.08 -6.74 5.06
N GLU A 126 -19.63 -7.89 4.58
CA GLU A 126 -18.90 -8.90 5.36
C GLU A 126 -17.50 -9.21 4.82
N TYR A 127 -17.11 -8.60 3.70
CA TYR A 127 -15.90 -8.91 2.95
C TYR A 127 -14.82 -7.87 3.18
N THR A 128 -14.27 -7.81 4.39
CA THR A 128 -13.16 -6.88 4.70
C THR A 128 -11.88 -7.34 3.97
N PRO A 129 -11.28 -6.52 3.09
CA PRO A 129 -9.99 -6.83 2.48
C PRO A 129 -8.92 -7.00 3.55
N ARG A 130 -8.04 -7.98 3.36
CA ARG A 130 -6.93 -8.30 4.27
C ARG A 130 -5.58 -8.22 3.58
N GLU A 131 -5.51 -8.62 2.33
CA GLU A 131 -4.26 -8.69 1.59
C GLU A 131 -4.53 -8.49 0.10
N PHE A 132 -3.61 -7.80 -0.56
CA PHE A 132 -3.57 -7.65 -2.00
C PHE A 132 -2.32 -8.30 -2.56
N GLN A 133 -2.47 -8.99 -3.69
CA GLN A 133 -1.36 -9.48 -4.47
C GLN A 133 -1.56 -9.10 -5.93
N LEU A 134 -0.53 -8.55 -6.56
CA LEU A 134 -0.53 -8.24 -7.98
C LEU A 134 0.19 -9.34 -8.75
N GLU A 135 -0.45 -9.87 -9.77
CA GLU A 135 0.15 -10.84 -10.69
C GLU A 135 0.18 -10.23 -12.10
N ARG A 136 1.38 -10.14 -12.69
CA ARG A 136 1.55 -9.77 -14.10
C ARG A 136 1.59 -11.02 -14.96
N LYS A 137 0.63 -11.17 -15.87
CA LYS A 137 0.67 -12.28 -16.84
C LYS A 137 1.66 -11.95 -17.97
N HIS A 138 2.72 -12.76 -18.08
CA HIS A 138 3.85 -12.58 -19.00
C HIS A 138 3.48 -12.46 -20.49
N HIS A 139 2.27 -12.84 -20.91
CA HIS A 139 1.90 -12.85 -22.34
C HIS A 139 0.91 -11.76 -22.77
N ASN A 140 0.09 -11.21 -21.86
CA ASN A 140 -0.96 -10.25 -22.24
C ASN A 140 -0.77 -8.86 -21.60
N SER A 141 0.32 -8.64 -20.86
CA SER A 141 0.65 -7.40 -20.13
C SER A 141 -0.44 -6.96 -19.12
N SER A 142 -1.47 -7.77 -18.89
CA SER A 142 -2.56 -7.46 -17.96
C SER A 142 -2.10 -7.74 -16.54
N THR A 143 -2.42 -6.81 -15.63
CA THR A 143 -2.16 -6.99 -14.20
C THR A 143 -3.46 -7.50 -13.58
N SER A 144 -3.38 -8.63 -12.89
CA SER A 144 -4.49 -9.16 -12.11
C SER A 144 -4.27 -8.78 -10.64
N LEU A 145 -5.34 -8.37 -9.98
CA LEU A 145 -5.35 -8.09 -8.55
C LEU A 145 -6.07 -9.23 -7.85
N PHE A 146 -5.35 -9.94 -6.99
CA PHE A 146 -5.94 -10.89 -6.06
C PHE A 146 -6.21 -10.20 -4.73
N ILE A 147 -7.41 -10.41 -4.19
CA ILE A 147 -7.89 -9.80 -2.95
C ILE A 147 -8.30 -10.91 -2.01
N SER A 148 -7.60 -11.05 -0.88
CA SER A 148 -8.04 -11.92 0.21
C SER A 148 -8.88 -11.15 1.22
N THR A 149 -9.91 -11.79 1.78
CA THR A 149 -10.77 -11.19 2.81
C THR A 149 -10.75 -11.97 4.12
N THR A 150 -11.31 -11.38 5.17
CA THR A 150 -11.39 -11.97 6.51
C THR A 150 -12.23 -13.25 6.58
N CYS A 151 -13.17 -13.48 5.66
CA CYS A 151 -14.03 -14.67 5.63
C CYS A 151 -13.54 -15.75 4.65
N ASN A 152 -12.28 -15.70 4.23
CA ASN A 152 -11.67 -16.65 3.27
C ASN A 152 -12.42 -16.74 1.92
N ILE A 153 -13.08 -15.65 1.53
CA ILE A 153 -13.58 -15.45 0.17
C ILE A 153 -12.59 -14.53 -0.52
N HIS A 154 -12.18 -14.89 -1.73
CA HIS A 154 -11.20 -14.12 -2.47
C HIS A 154 -11.84 -13.48 -3.69
N PHE A 155 -11.41 -12.27 -4.05
CA PHE A 155 -11.85 -11.60 -5.26
C PHE A 155 -10.70 -11.47 -6.24
N TRP A 156 -11.03 -11.49 -7.52
CA TRP A 156 -10.10 -11.25 -8.61
C TRP A 156 -10.53 -10.01 -9.37
N GLY A 157 -9.60 -9.08 -9.51
CA GLY A 157 -9.74 -7.88 -10.33
C GLY A 157 -8.81 -7.93 -11.54
N LEU A 158 -9.23 -7.28 -12.60
CA LEU A 158 -8.40 -6.97 -13.76
C LEU A 158 -8.07 -5.47 -13.74
N LEU A 159 -6.78 -5.16 -13.88
CA LEU A 159 -6.23 -3.82 -13.89
C LEU A 159 -5.48 -3.59 -15.21
N GLU A 160 -6.15 -2.95 -16.18
CA GLU A 160 -5.58 -2.68 -17.51
C GLU A 160 -5.19 -1.22 -17.69
N THR A 161 -6.12 -0.30 -17.44
CA THR A 161 -5.94 1.17 -17.55
C THR A 161 -6.63 1.90 -16.40
N ALA A 162 -6.55 3.24 -16.37
CA ALA A 162 -7.27 4.05 -15.37
C ALA A 162 -8.80 3.88 -15.48
N GLU A 163 -9.29 3.63 -16.69
CA GLU A 163 -10.70 3.48 -17.03
C GLU A 163 -11.15 2.02 -16.98
N GLU A 164 -10.25 1.06 -17.22
CA GLU A 164 -10.54 -0.38 -17.32
C GLU A 164 -10.11 -1.13 -16.06
N GLN A 165 -10.77 -0.81 -14.95
CA GLN A 165 -10.62 -1.49 -13.66
C GLN A 165 -11.91 -2.23 -13.32
N LYS A 166 -11.88 -3.57 -13.22
CA LYS A 166 -13.09 -4.34 -12.91
C LYS A 166 -12.81 -5.53 -12.02
N LEU A 167 -13.72 -5.84 -11.10
CA LEU A 167 -13.78 -7.17 -10.51
C LEU A 167 -14.27 -8.14 -11.58
N ILE A 168 -13.56 -9.24 -11.75
CA ILE A 168 -13.82 -10.25 -12.78
C ILE A 168 -14.30 -11.58 -12.21
N GLY A 169 -14.11 -11.79 -10.91
CA GLY A 169 -14.72 -12.93 -10.23
C GLY A 169 -14.40 -13.03 -8.75
N THR A 170 -14.94 -14.09 -8.16
CA THR A 170 -14.86 -14.42 -6.74
C THR A 170 -14.53 -15.90 -6.59
N LEU A 171 -13.61 -16.23 -5.70
CA LEU A 171 -13.26 -17.59 -5.32
C LEU A 171 -13.91 -17.91 -3.97
N ILE A 172 -14.84 -18.85 -3.95
CA ILE A 172 -15.53 -19.33 -2.74
C ILE A 172 -15.22 -20.81 -2.59
N ASN A 173 -14.60 -21.23 -1.48
CA ASN A 173 -14.23 -22.64 -1.23
C ASN A 173 -13.45 -23.28 -2.40
N GLY A 174 -12.55 -22.51 -3.03
CA GLY A 174 -11.74 -22.98 -4.16
C GLY A 174 -12.47 -23.05 -5.52
N LYS A 175 -13.73 -22.59 -5.61
CA LYS A 175 -14.48 -22.49 -6.87
C LYS A 175 -14.55 -21.05 -7.35
N TYR A 176 -14.18 -20.81 -8.60
CA TYR A 176 -14.23 -19.49 -9.24
C TYR A 176 -15.63 -19.20 -9.78
N HIS A 177 -16.16 -18.04 -9.43
CA HIS A 177 -17.43 -17.48 -9.89
C HIS A 177 -17.13 -16.17 -10.61
N GLY A 178 -17.23 -16.17 -11.94
CA GLY A 178 -17.03 -14.94 -12.73
C GLY A 178 -18.17 -13.95 -12.54
N TYR A 179 -17.87 -12.66 -12.64
CA TYR A 179 -18.90 -11.65 -12.88
C TYR A 179 -19.19 -11.58 -14.38
N SER A 180 -20.47 -11.63 -14.75
CA SER A 180 -20.96 -11.53 -16.13
C SER A 180 -20.94 -10.10 -16.65
#